data_AF-A0AAU2EG27-F1
#
_entry.id   AF-A0AAU2EG27-F1
#
_cell.length_a   1.000
_cell.length_b   1.000
_cell.length_c   1.000
_cell.angle_alpha   90.00
_cell.angle_beta   90.00
_cell.angle_gamma   90.00
#
_symmetry.space_group_name_H-M   'P 1'
#
loop_
_entity.id
_entity.type
_entity.pdbx_description
1 polymer ?
#
loop_
_entity_poly.entity_id
_entity_poly.type
_entity_poly.pdbx_seq_one_letter_code
_entity_poly.pdbx_strand_id
1 'polypeptide(L)'
;MAPETQPENSPQALLEQWIDDLPHQLMMLEKVLLAGTFGFDYSPGSLDALEARLLERHDREQDAEQRRELATAAAAYLGEVLLGVAGGGWGWHTRPTGELPGQPVVRPDRGLELSPVAPMLLISYALRVRTGTAFAEEVDRLRQAVADRQDEVPGWQPVKEHTPRVDPALPLPEHPVLTAWLAERRAALAGWAGDAFGGAWRWNFHPDTLDWLEAEVRRRFATVREFDAAREEPFVQGACWYLGEVVRRNRGAVWQHTPFEPAAGPGTPGSRESGWTGVPLVDQPTKRGGAAAVPLLCLRDLFTGKPADHLRDLLFWFRPTSYAHVGALLQRLGMISREKADSVLAEYAEYAHHDLPPHEVPDALEAFGVAVSAHADDVDDLEESYAAILAAAAALTDGAVTVTDVRLRADQEYDEVLEFARNGVLVTQPTEHRSAEYLDHLAIVEFIGHLDPDPGGDPRRFRLVDHVRLGDGGYETYFAFVTPEQAAALERELGLELR
;
A
#
# COMPACT_ATOMS: atom_id res chain seq x y z
N MET A 1 31.40 -5.20 43.30
CA MET A 1 31.87 -4.82 41.95
C MET A 1 30.66 -4.90 41.05
N ALA A 2 30.15 -3.76 40.57
CA ALA A 2 29.15 -3.78 39.51
C ALA A 2 29.83 -4.35 38.26
N PRO A 3 29.23 -5.33 37.57
CA PRO A 3 29.75 -5.72 36.27
C PRO A 3 29.67 -4.49 35.37
N GLU A 4 30.81 -4.06 34.82
CA GLU A 4 30.83 -3.09 33.73
C GLU A 4 30.01 -3.70 32.59
N THR A 5 28.78 -3.24 32.42
CA THR A 5 27.97 -3.53 31.23
C THR A 5 28.78 -3.06 30.03
N GLN A 6 29.23 -4.00 29.21
CA GLN A 6 29.83 -3.73 27.91
C GLN A 6 28.93 -2.74 27.14
N PRO A 7 29.48 -1.80 26.36
CA PRO A 7 28.71 -0.77 25.68
C PRO A 7 27.58 -1.33 24.79
N GLU A 8 27.78 -2.52 24.20
CA GLU A 8 26.75 -3.27 23.46
C GLU A 8 25.54 -3.74 24.30
N ASN A 9 25.67 -3.80 25.64
CA ASN A 9 24.61 -4.21 26.57
C ASN A 9 23.95 -3.03 27.31
N SER A 10 24.18 -1.80 26.85
CA SER A 10 23.49 -0.64 27.41
C SER A 10 21.99 -0.68 27.10
N PRO A 11 21.10 -0.18 27.99
CA PRO A 11 19.66 -0.15 27.74
C PRO A 11 19.26 0.57 26.44
N GLN A 12 20.06 1.55 26.02
CA GLN A 12 19.85 2.26 24.77
C GLN A 12 20.22 1.40 23.57
N ALA A 13 21.40 0.75 23.57
CA ALA A 13 21.80 -0.15 22.49
C ALA A 13 20.82 -1.32 22.32
N LEU A 14 20.32 -1.87 23.42
CA LEU A 14 19.31 -2.95 23.39
C LEU A 14 17.96 -2.47 22.85
N LEU A 15 17.56 -1.23 23.14
CA LEU A 15 16.36 -0.62 22.57
C LEU A 15 16.51 -0.37 21.07
N GLU A 16 17.65 0.17 20.64
CA GLU A 16 17.96 0.40 19.23
C GLU A 16 17.94 -0.92 18.45
N GLN A 17 18.58 -1.96 19.00
CA GLN A 17 18.52 -3.30 18.43
C GLN A 17 17.08 -3.85 18.33
N TRP A 18 16.28 -3.71 19.41
CA TRP A 18 14.88 -4.14 19.38
C TRP A 18 14.08 -3.41 18.29
N ILE A 19 14.23 -2.10 18.17
CA ILE A 19 13.55 -1.28 17.15
C ILE A 19 13.98 -1.71 15.75
N ASP A 20 15.27 -1.96 15.52
CA ASP A 20 15.79 -2.44 14.24
C ASP A 20 15.26 -3.84 13.88
N ASP A 21 15.02 -4.68 14.89
CA ASP A 21 14.48 -6.04 14.72
C ASP A 21 12.94 -6.08 14.56
N LEU A 22 12.20 -5.02 14.95
CA LEU A 22 10.73 -4.99 14.91
C LEU A 22 10.14 -5.37 13.53
N PRO A 23 10.61 -4.82 12.39
CA PRO A 23 10.06 -5.19 11.08
C PRO A 23 10.19 -6.68 10.80
N HIS A 24 11.32 -7.29 11.19
CA HIS A 24 11.54 -8.72 11.04
C HIS A 24 10.61 -9.53 11.94
N GLN A 25 10.45 -9.14 13.21
CA GLN A 25 9.55 -9.81 14.16
C GLN A 25 8.08 -9.78 13.68
N LEU A 26 7.62 -8.63 13.18
CA LEU A 26 6.26 -8.46 12.67
C LEU A 26 6.04 -9.30 11.39
N MET A 27 7.00 -9.29 10.47
CA MET A 27 6.98 -10.15 9.27
C MET A 27 6.94 -11.63 9.65
N MET A 28 7.77 -12.08 10.59
CA MET A 28 7.78 -13.47 11.06
C MET A 28 6.45 -13.86 11.69
N LEU A 29 5.85 -12.97 12.52
CA LEU A 29 4.55 -13.23 13.13
C LEU A 29 3.49 -13.47 12.05
N GLU A 30 3.38 -12.56 11.09
CA GLU A 30 2.34 -12.58 10.07
C GLU A 30 2.53 -13.72 9.06
N LYS A 31 3.73 -13.83 8.49
CA LYS A 31 3.97 -14.65 7.29
C LYS A 31 4.38 -16.08 7.61
N VAL A 32 4.91 -16.33 8.82
CA VAL A 32 5.48 -17.63 9.19
C VAL A 32 4.72 -18.26 10.37
N LEU A 33 4.57 -17.51 11.46
CA LEU A 33 4.11 -18.10 12.73
C LEU A 33 2.58 -18.18 12.83
N LEU A 34 1.88 -17.18 12.29
CA LEU A 34 0.41 -17.09 12.25
C LEU A 34 -0.16 -17.11 10.82
N ALA A 35 0.60 -17.62 9.84
CA ALA A 35 0.19 -17.68 8.44
C ALA A 35 -1.27 -18.18 8.30
N GLY A 36 -2.13 -17.37 7.67
CA GLY A 36 -3.58 -17.61 7.58
C GLY A 36 -4.43 -16.42 8.02
N THR A 37 -5.68 -16.67 8.41
CA THR A 37 -6.79 -15.70 8.66
C THR A 37 -6.59 -14.75 9.85
N PHE A 38 -5.36 -14.44 10.26
CA PHE A 38 -5.13 -13.41 11.28
C PHE A 38 -5.15 -12.03 10.62
N GLY A 39 -6.13 -11.20 10.99
CA GLY A 39 -6.18 -9.80 10.55
C GLY A 39 -5.04 -9.01 11.18
N PHE A 40 -3.98 -8.76 10.39
CA PHE A 40 -2.79 -7.99 10.80
C PHE A 40 -3.02 -6.47 10.60
N ASP A 41 -4.16 -5.98 11.07
CA ASP A 41 -4.66 -4.61 10.86
C ASP A 41 -4.18 -3.62 11.95
N TYR A 42 -3.50 -4.13 12.97
CA TYR A 42 -3.09 -3.42 14.17
C TYR A 42 -4.23 -2.72 14.92
N SER A 43 -5.46 -3.18 14.74
CA SER A 43 -6.60 -2.73 15.52
C SER A 43 -6.55 -3.38 16.91
N PRO A 44 -7.11 -2.75 17.95
CA PRO A 44 -7.21 -3.41 19.25
C PRO A 44 -8.05 -4.71 19.21
N GLY A 45 -9.00 -4.82 18.27
CA GLY A 45 -9.80 -6.04 18.09
C GLY A 45 -8.97 -7.24 17.59
N SER A 46 -7.87 -7.00 16.85
CA SER A 46 -6.97 -8.09 16.44
C SER A 46 -6.27 -8.80 17.61
N LEU A 47 -6.21 -8.16 18.79
CA LEU A 47 -5.54 -8.73 19.96
C LEU A 47 -6.32 -9.92 20.56
N ASP A 48 -7.64 -9.97 20.40
CA ASP A 48 -8.45 -11.12 20.82
C ASP A 48 -8.04 -12.37 20.03
N ALA A 49 -7.89 -12.22 18.72
CA ALA A 49 -7.40 -13.29 17.85
C ALA A 49 -5.95 -13.67 18.19
N LEU A 50 -5.09 -12.71 18.52
CA LEU A 50 -3.69 -12.98 18.88
C LEU A 50 -3.59 -13.78 20.18
N GLU A 51 -4.35 -13.40 21.21
CA GLU A 51 -4.36 -14.10 22.50
C GLU A 51 -4.87 -15.54 22.31
N ALA A 52 -5.96 -15.73 21.55
CA ALA A 52 -6.50 -17.04 21.25
C ALA A 52 -5.46 -17.95 20.55
N ARG A 53 -4.71 -17.41 19.58
CA ARG A 53 -3.65 -18.16 18.88
C ARG A 53 -2.46 -18.49 19.78
N LEU A 54 -2.05 -17.56 20.65
CA LEU A 54 -0.99 -17.82 21.62
C LEU A 54 -1.35 -18.94 22.58
N LEU A 55 -2.60 -18.94 23.11
CA LEU A 55 -3.09 -19.99 23.98
C LEU A 55 -3.17 -21.35 23.26
N GLU A 56 -3.69 -21.37 22.02
CA GLU A 56 -3.79 -22.57 21.19
C GLU A 56 -2.41 -23.17 20.89
N ARG A 57 -1.43 -22.34 20.49
CA ARG A 57 -0.06 -22.77 20.19
C ARG A 57 0.68 -23.22 21.43
N HIS A 58 0.49 -22.55 22.57
CA HIS A 58 1.15 -22.93 23.83
C HIS A 58 0.80 -24.35 24.29
N ASP A 59 -0.41 -24.82 24.01
CA ASP A 59 -0.82 -26.19 24.33
C ASP A 59 -0.25 -27.25 23.38
N ARG A 60 -0.05 -26.89 22.11
CA ARG A 60 0.40 -27.82 21.07
C ARG A 60 1.91 -27.90 20.94
N GLU A 61 2.58 -26.76 21.09
CA GLU A 61 4.01 -26.64 20.81
C GLU A 61 4.85 -27.11 21.99
N GLN A 62 5.63 -28.16 21.76
CA GLN A 62 6.51 -28.73 22.78
C GLN A 62 7.90 -28.08 22.74
N ASP A 63 8.28 -27.52 21.59
CA ASP A 63 9.55 -26.84 21.40
C ASP A 63 9.58 -25.52 22.18
N ALA A 64 10.62 -25.33 23.00
CA ALA A 64 10.82 -24.10 23.76
C ALA A 64 11.31 -22.94 22.87
N GLU A 65 12.05 -23.24 21.80
CA GLU A 65 12.58 -22.23 20.90
C GLU A 65 11.48 -21.58 20.07
N GLN A 66 10.63 -22.40 19.44
CA GLN A 66 9.48 -21.91 18.67
C GLN A 66 8.48 -21.13 19.52
N ARG A 67 8.25 -21.55 20.78
CA ARG A 67 7.43 -20.79 21.72
C ARG A 67 8.02 -19.42 22.06
N ARG A 68 9.35 -19.33 22.19
CA ARG A 68 10.06 -18.06 22.44
C ARG A 68 10.02 -17.15 21.22
N GLU A 69 10.18 -17.70 20.03
CA GLU A 69 10.09 -16.95 18.77
C GLU A 69 8.68 -16.37 18.60
N LEU A 70 7.64 -17.19 18.77
CA LEU A 70 6.25 -16.73 18.75
C LEU A 70 5.96 -15.67 19.81
N ALA A 71 6.44 -15.83 21.04
CA ALA A 71 6.23 -14.84 22.10
C ALA A 71 6.92 -13.50 21.78
N THR A 72 8.15 -13.53 21.26
CA THR A 72 8.90 -12.32 20.86
C THR A 72 8.18 -11.59 19.72
N ALA A 73 7.77 -12.34 18.69
CA ALA A 73 7.06 -11.78 17.54
C ALA A 73 5.68 -11.21 17.94
N ALA A 74 4.95 -11.91 18.80
CA ALA A 74 3.69 -11.42 19.35
C ALA A 74 3.87 -10.20 20.26
N ALA A 75 4.98 -10.10 21.01
CA ALA A 75 5.28 -8.94 21.83
C ALA A 75 5.53 -7.68 21.00
N ALA A 76 6.17 -7.81 19.83
CA ALA A 76 6.32 -6.72 18.87
C ALA A 76 4.95 -6.21 18.40
N TYR A 77 4.08 -7.09 17.92
CA TYR A 77 2.74 -6.71 17.45
C TYR A 77 1.86 -6.13 18.56
N LEU A 78 1.80 -6.80 19.71
CA LEU A 78 1.05 -6.33 20.88
C LEU A 78 1.51 -4.93 21.29
N GLY A 79 2.83 -4.70 21.37
CA GLY A 79 3.35 -3.38 21.70
C GLY A 79 2.99 -2.31 20.67
N GLU A 80 3.05 -2.63 19.37
CA GLU A 80 2.65 -1.73 18.29
C GLU A 80 1.15 -1.36 18.31
N VAL A 81 0.29 -2.27 18.76
CA VAL A 81 -1.15 -1.98 18.97
C VAL A 81 -1.35 -1.13 20.22
N LEU A 82 -0.69 -1.44 21.34
CA LEU A 82 -0.79 -0.65 22.57
C LEU A 82 -0.29 0.79 22.38
N LEU A 83 0.78 0.99 21.61
CA LEU A 83 1.27 2.31 21.20
C LEU A 83 0.25 3.05 20.32
N GLY A 84 -0.50 2.33 19.48
CA GLY A 84 -1.60 2.91 18.70
C GLY A 84 -2.77 3.39 19.57
N VAL A 85 -3.00 2.75 20.72
CA VAL A 85 -4.06 3.14 21.67
C VAL A 85 -3.62 4.31 22.56
N ALA A 86 -2.43 4.23 23.16
CA ALA A 86 -2.02 5.12 24.24
C ALA A 86 -0.91 6.12 23.85
N GLY A 87 -0.45 6.11 22.60
CA GLY A 87 0.68 6.92 22.15
C GLY A 87 1.98 6.54 22.85
N GLY A 88 2.91 7.49 22.93
CA GLY A 88 4.23 7.31 23.50
C GLY A 88 5.13 6.48 22.61
N GLY A 89 6.09 5.74 23.17
CA GLY A 89 7.13 5.08 22.39
C GLY A 89 7.67 3.81 23.03
N TRP A 90 8.49 3.08 22.27
CA TRP A 90 9.25 1.95 22.82
C TRP A 90 10.29 2.43 23.82
N GLY A 91 10.49 1.63 24.86
CA GLY A 91 11.55 1.82 25.82
C GLY A 91 12.15 0.49 26.27
N TRP A 92 13.23 0.58 27.04
CA TRP A 92 13.84 -0.59 27.68
C TRP A 92 13.61 -0.56 29.18
N HIS A 93 13.24 -1.70 29.76
CA HIS A 93 13.23 -1.90 31.20
C HIS A 93 14.42 -2.76 31.61
N THR A 94 15.21 -2.28 32.57
CA THR A 94 16.52 -2.88 32.93
C THR A 94 16.43 -3.99 33.96
N ARG A 95 15.23 -4.32 34.48
CA ARG A 95 15.09 -5.47 35.39
C ARG A 95 15.35 -6.75 34.58
N PRO A 96 16.33 -7.58 34.98
CA PRO A 96 16.64 -8.81 34.25
C PRO A 96 15.43 -9.73 34.15
N THR A 97 15.25 -10.34 32.98
CA THR A 97 14.17 -11.30 32.71
C THR A 97 14.77 -12.57 32.14
N GLY A 98 14.86 -13.61 32.98
CA GLY A 98 15.63 -14.82 32.64
C GLY A 98 17.12 -14.50 32.49
N GLU A 99 17.68 -14.83 31.32
CA GLU A 99 19.09 -14.56 30.96
C GLU A 99 19.30 -13.18 30.31
N LEU A 100 18.23 -12.44 29.99
CA LEU A 100 18.32 -11.16 29.30
C LEU A 100 18.53 -9.99 30.29
N PRO A 101 19.38 -8.99 29.96
CA PRO A 101 19.65 -7.81 30.79
C PRO A 101 18.52 -6.77 30.78
N GLY A 102 17.28 -7.21 30.60
CA GLY A 102 16.09 -6.38 30.51
C GLY A 102 15.08 -6.92 29.49
N GLN A 103 14.10 -6.08 29.13
CA GLN A 103 13.11 -6.39 28.10
C GLN A 103 12.53 -5.10 27.51
N PRO A 104 12.01 -5.15 26.26
CA PRO A 104 11.29 -4.03 25.67
C PRO A 104 9.98 -3.77 26.41
N VAL A 105 9.61 -2.49 26.50
CA VAL A 105 8.36 -2.01 27.10
C VAL A 105 7.72 -0.93 26.23
N VAL A 106 6.41 -0.87 26.25
CA VAL A 106 5.64 0.26 25.75
C VAL A 106 5.59 1.32 26.85
N ARG A 107 6.04 2.54 26.55
CA ARG A 107 5.87 3.70 27.41
C ARG A 107 4.72 4.53 26.86
N PRO A 108 3.52 4.50 27.49
CA PRO A 108 2.39 5.32 27.05
C PRO A 108 2.75 6.81 26.98
N ASP A 109 1.94 7.59 26.26
CA ASP A 109 2.12 9.04 26.18
C ASP A 109 2.30 9.64 27.58
N ARG A 110 3.28 10.55 27.72
CA ARG A 110 3.63 11.14 29.03
C ARG A 110 2.44 11.86 29.66
N GLY A 111 1.51 12.36 28.87
CA GLY A 111 0.27 13.00 29.34
C GLY A 111 -0.69 12.06 30.07
N LEU A 112 -0.49 10.74 29.98
CA LEU A 112 -1.30 9.74 30.69
C LEU A 112 -0.72 9.37 32.06
N GLU A 113 0.55 9.72 32.35
CA GLU A 113 1.25 9.40 33.60
C GLU A 113 1.21 7.91 34.01
N LEU A 114 1.09 7.01 33.03
CA LEU A 114 1.01 5.57 33.25
C LEU A 114 2.39 4.91 33.39
N SER A 115 2.42 3.80 34.13
CA SER A 115 3.59 2.92 34.15
C SER A 115 3.79 2.23 32.79
N PRO A 116 5.04 1.95 32.38
CA PRO A 116 5.31 1.20 31.16
C PRO A 116 4.67 -0.19 31.18
N VAL A 117 4.11 -0.61 30.05
CA VAL A 117 3.56 -1.95 29.84
C VAL A 117 4.64 -2.82 29.23
N ALA A 118 4.86 -4.02 29.77
CA ALA A 118 5.82 -4.97 29.22
C ALA A 118 5.09 -6.06 28.43
N PRO A 119 5.08 -6.03 27.08
CA PRO A 119 4.32 -6.98 26.28
C PRO A 119 4.67 -8.45 26.60
N MET A 120 5.94 -8.76 26.83
CA MET A 120 6.38 -10.12 27.22
C MET A 120 5.79 -10.59 28.56
N LEU A 121 5.65 -9.69 29.53
CA LEU A 121 5.02 -10.03 30.81
C LEU A 121 3.51 -10.18 30.68
N LEU A 122 2.88 -9.36 29.83
CA LEU A 122 1.46 -9.46 29.54
C LEU A 122 1.13 -10.79 28.83
N ILE A 123 1.93 -11.20 27.84
CA ILE A 123 1.83 -12.53 27.20
C ILE A 123 2.03 -13.64 28.25
N SER A 124 3.06 -13.54 29.08
CA SER A 124 3.32 -14.53 30.14
C SER A 124 2.17 -14.62 31.14
N TYR A 125 1.53 -13.49 31.45
CA TYR A 125 0.34 -13.43 32.29
C TYR A 125 -0.84 -14.12 31.60
N ALA A 126 -1.15 -13.76 30.35
CA ALA A 126 -2.23 -14.33 29.55
C ALA A 126 -2.13 -15.87 29.45
N LEU A 127 -0.93 -16.38 29.13
CA LEU A 127 -0.67 -17.83 29.06
C LEU A 127 -0.82 -18.55 30.40
N ARG A 128 -0.60 -17.85 31.53
CA ARG A 128 -0.76 -18.41 32.87
C ARG A 128 -2.21 -18.41 33.34
N VAL A 129 -2.95 -17.32 33.12
CA VAL A 129 -4.34 -17.17 33.61
C VAL A 129 -5.37 -17.76 32.66
N ARG A 130 -5.05 -17.78 31.35
CA ARG A 130 -5.81 -18.45 30.29
C ARG A 130 -7.27 -17.98 30.20
N THR A 131 -7.52 -16.69 30.43
CA THR A 131 -8.85 -16.11 30.31
C THR A 131 -9.27 -15.86 28.87
N GLY A 132 -8.29 -15.60 27.98
CA GLY A 132 -8.56 -15.17 26.60
C GLY A 132 -8.99 -13.71 26.50
N THR A 133 -8.77 -12.93 27.56
CA THR A 133 -9.21 -11.53 27.70
C THR A 133 -8.12 -10.60 28.21
N ALA A 134 -6.92 -11.12 28.50
CA ALA A 134 -5.88 -10.33 29.16
C ALA A 134 -5.41 -9.13 28.31
N PHE A 135 -5.37 -9.29 26.98
CA PHE A 135 -5.00 -8.19 26.08
C PHE A 135 -6.13 -7.16 25.95
N ALA A 136 -7.38 -7.61 25.84
CA ALA A 136 -8.54 -6.73 25.79
C ALA A 136 -8.68 -5.88 27.08
N GLU A 137 -8.49 -6.51 28.24
CA GLU A 137 -8.51 -5.81 29.54
C GLU A 137 -7.43 -4.72 29.62
N GLU A 138 -6.23 -4.97 29.12
CA GLU A 138 -5.16 -3.97 29.09
C GLU A 138 -5.46 -2.85 28.09
N VAL A 139 -6.03 -3.16 26.92
CA VAL A 139 -6.52 -2.16 25.96
C VAL A 139 -7.57 -1.27 26.58
N ASP A 140 -8.55 -1.84 27.28
CA ASP A 140 -9.64 -1.08 27.90
C ASP A 140 -9.10 -0.19 29.02
N ARG A 141 -8.12 -0.66 29.80
CA ARG A 141 -7.40 0.16 30.78
C ARG A 141 -6.73 1.38 30.15
N LEU A 142 -6.06 1.19 29.00
CA LEU A 142 -5.40 2.28 28.28
C LEU A 142 -6.42 3.26 27.65
N ARG A 143 -7.48 2.74 27.03
CA ARG A 143 -8.57 3.56 26.46
C ARG A 143 -9.25 4.41 27.51
N GLN A 144 -9.50 3.85 28.69
CA GLN A 144 -10.09 4.61 29.79
C GLN A 144 -9.18 5.76 30.21
N ALA A 145 -7.87 5.53 30.35
CA ALA A 145 -6.93 6.60 30.69
C ALA A 145 -6.87 7.70 29.60
N VAL A 146 -6.97 7.32 28.32
CA VAL A 146 -7.06 8.28 27.21
C VAL A 146 -8.35 9.10 27.28
N ALA A 147 -9.50 8.45 27.52
CA ALA A 147 -10.78 9.12 27.66
C ALA A 147 -10.79 10.09 28.85
N ASP A 148 -10.31 9.65 30.01
CA ASP A 148 -10.19 10.50 31.21
C ASP A 148 -9.34 11.74 30.91
N ARG A 149 -8.24 11.58 30.16
CA ARG A 149 -7.37 12.69 29.77
C ARG A 149 -8.02 13.64 28.76
N GLN A 150 -8.82 13.12 27.84
CA GLN A 150 -9.58 13.92 26.87
C GLN A 150 -10.68 14.75 27.53
N ASP A 151 -11.31 14.20 28.58
CA ASP A 151 -12.30 14.91 29.39
C ASP A 151 -11.65 16.07 30.17
N GLU A 152 -10.43 15.86 30.68
CA GLU A 152 -9.66 16.93 31.34
C GLU A 152 -9.13 18.00 30.38
N VAL A 153 -8.71 17.59 29.17
CA VAL A 153 -8.11 18.47 28.17
C VAL A 153 -8.79 18.26 26.82
N PRO A 154 -9.89 18.98 26.54
CA PRO A 154 -10.60 18.88 25.28
C PRO A 154 -9.68 19.10 24.08
N GLY A 155 -9.71 18.16 23.13
CA GLY A 155 -8.87 18.19 21.93
C GLY A 155 -7.48 17.58 22.11
N TRP A 156 -7.10 17.15 23.32
CA TRP A 156 -5.89 16.35 23.50
C TRP A 156 -6.04 14.97 22.83
N GLN A 157 -4.95 14.47 22.26
CA GLN A 157 -4.86 13.12 21.69
C GLN A 157 -3.50 12.54 22.08
N PRO A 158 -3.43 11.22 22.36
CA PRO A 158 -2.14 10.57 22.57
C PRO A 158 -1.30 10.65 21.28
N VAL A 159 -0.01 10.93 21.42
CA VAL A 159 0.93 11.04 20.30
C VAL A 159 1.91 9.88 20.34
N LYS A 160 1.87 9.01 19.33
CA LYS A 160 2.84 7.93 19.16
C LYS A 160 4.15 8.47 18.58
N GLU A 161 5.27 8.15 19.20
CA GLU A 161 6.61 8.29 18.62
C GLU A 161 6.74 7.34 17.43
N HIS A 162 7.15 7.88 16.28
CA HIS A 162 7.29 7.10 15.05
C HIS A 162 8.24 5.91 15.28
N THR A 163 7.72 4.71 15.01
CA THR A 163 8.52 3.48 14.98
C THR A 163 9.12 3.29 13.58
N PRO A 164 10.45 3.43 13.40
CA PRO A 164 11.09 3.34 12.09
C PRO A 164 10.78 2.02 11.37
N ARG A 165 10.51 2.08 10.06
CA ARG A 165 10.21 0.92 9.18
C ARG A 165 8.98 0.08 9.57
N VAL A 166 8.29 0.44 10.64
CA VAL A 166 6.99 -0.12 11.00
C VAL A 166 5.90 0.88 10.63
N ASP A 167 5.95 2.11 11.13
CA ASP A 167 4.92 3.10 10.82
C ASP A 167 5.07 3.69 9.42
N PRO A 168 3.95 4.08 8.78
CA PRO A 168 3.98 4.83 7.53
C PRO A 168 4.86 6.07 7.61
N ALA A 169 5.69 6.26 6.60
CA ALA A 169 6.53 7.41 6.34
C ALA A 169 6.18 8.05 4.99
N LEU A 170 6.67 9.26 4.78
CA LEU A 170 6.59 9.91 3.47
C LEU A 170 7.59 9.25 2.51
N PRO A 171 7.24 9.10 1.22
CA PRO A 171 8.20 8.73 0.20
C PRO A 171 9.40 9.69 0.18
N LEU A 172 10.59 9.16 -0.15
CA LEU A 172 11.76 9.99 -0.36
C LEU A 172 11.50 11.04 -1.46
N PRO A 173 12.09 12.24 -1.35
CA PRO A 173 12.01 13.23 -2.41
C PRO A 173 12.50 12.67 -3.75
N GLU A 174 11.90 13.16 -4.84
CA GLU A 174 12.31 12.75 -6.19
C GLU A 174 13.78 13.06 -6.44
N HIS A 175 14.51 12.06 -6.92
CA HIS A 175 15.92 12.20 -7.22
C HIS A 175 16.14 12.26 -8.75
N PRO A 176 16.87 13.26 -9.29
CA PRO A 176 17.00 13.45 -10.74
C PRO A 176 17.53 12.23 -11.50
N VAL A 177 18.44 11.44 -10.88
CA VAL A 177 18.95 10.18 -11.47
C VAL A 177 17.83 9.16 -11.65
N LEU A 178 16.95 9.03 -10.65
CA LEU A 178 15.82 8.10 -10.74
C LEU A 178 14.81 8.59 -11.77
N THR A 179 14.49 9.89 -11.78
CA THR A 179 13.58 10.49 -12.76
C THR A 179 14.07 10.26 -14.19
N ALA A 180 15.35 10.52 -14.45
CA ALA A 180 15.95 10.28 -15.77
C ALA A 180 15.92 8.80 -16.15
N TRP A 181 16.28 7.91 -15.22
CA TRP A 181 16.26 6.46 -15.43
C TRP A 181 14.85 5.95 -15.74
N LEU A 182 13.83 6.36 -14.98
CA LEU A 182 12.44 5.99 -15.20
C LEU A 182 11.92 6.48 -16.56
N ALA A 183 12.25 7.72 -16.94
CA ALA A 183 11.85 8.28 -18.23
C ALA A 183 12.47 7.52 -19.41
N GLU A 184 13.76 7.18 -19.32
CA GLU A 184 14.47 6.40 -20.34
C GLU A 184 13.87 4.99 -20.48
N ARG A 185 13.56 4.32 -19.37
CA ARG A 185 12.95 2.98 -19.39
C ARG A 185 11.52 2.98 -19.92
N ARG A 186 10.71 3.98 -19.54
CA ARG A 186 9.34 4.15 -20.07
C ARG A 186 9.36 4.32 -21.59
N ALA A 187 10.25 5.16 -22.11
CA ALA A 187 10.39 5.38 -23.55
C ALA A 187 10.88 4.13 -24.31
N ALA A 188 11.74 3.32 -23.69
CA ALA A 188 12.30 2.12 -24.29
C ALA A 188 11.38 0.88 -24.20
N LEU A 189 10.29 0.93 -23.43
CA LEU A 189 9.47 -0.23 -23.10
C LEU A 189 9.01 -1.01 -24.32
N ALA A 190 8.42 -0.34 -25.31
CA ALA A 190 7.85 -1.03 -26.47
C ALA A 190 8.90 -1.84 -27.25
N GLY A 191 10.10 -1.27 -27.45
CA GLY A 191 11.21 -1.96 -28.10
C GLY A 191 11.77 -3.09 -27.23
N TRP A 192 12.02 -2.81 -25.95
CA TRP A 192 12.54 -3.81 -25.01
C TRP A 192 11.59 -5.01 -24.88
N ALA A 193 10.28 -4.78 -24.75
CA ALA A 193 9.27 -5.83 -24.65
C ALA A 193 9.17 -6.65 -25.95
N GLY A 194 9.28 -6.00 -27.12
CA GLY A 194 9.36 -6.67 -28.41
C GLY A 194 10.54 -7.64 -28.49
N ASP A 195 11.73 -7.17 -28.12
CA ASP A 195 12.98 -7.94 -28.17
C ASP A 195 13.07 -9.04 -27.12
N ALA A 196 12.54 -8.80 -25.92
CA ALA A 196 12.62 -9.75 -24.82
C ALA A 196 11.54 -10.84 -24.90
N PHE A 197 10.39 -10.60 -25.56
CA PHE A 197 9.22 -11.49 -25.42
C PHE A 197 8.41 -11.76 -26.69
N GLY A 198 8.83 -11.23 -27.84
CA GLY A 198 8.23 -11.58 -29.13
C GLY A 198 6.84 -10.98 -29.39
N GLY A 199 6.45 -9.91 -28.70
CA GLY A 199 5.21 -9.15 -28.97
C GLY A 199 4.58 -8.46 -27.75
N ALA A 200 3.81 -7.39 -27.99
CA ALA A 200 3.36 -6.43 -26.97
C ALA A 200 2.19 -6.87 -26.07
N TRP A 201 1.29 -7.74 -26.52
CA TRP A 201 0.07 -8.10 -25.76
C TRP A 201 0.33 -8.88 -24.46
N ARG A 202 1.53 -9.45 -24.31
CA ARG A 202 1.98 -10.17 -23.10
C ARG A 202 2.45 -9.24 -21.98
N TRP A 203 2.48 -7.92 -22.18
CA TRP A 203 3.13 -6.94 -21.29
C TRP A 203 2.12 -6.01 -20.62
N ASN A 204 1.22 -6.59 -19.84
CA ASN A 204 0.15 -5.87 -19.13
C ASN A 204 0.47 -5.62 -17.64
N PHE A 205 1.70 -5.89 -17.21
CA PHE A 205 2.15 -5.84 -15.81
C PHE A 205 1.35 -6.74 -14.85
N HIS A 206 0.65 -7.75 -15.37
CA HIS A 206 0.01 -8.77 -14.54
C HIS A 206 1.05 -9.64 -13.84
N PRO A 207 0.82 -10.11 -12.59
CA PRO A 207 1.79 -10.93 -11.86
C PRO A 207 2.27 -12.18 -12.61
N ASP A 208 1.41 -12.78 -13.44
CA ASP A 208 1.77 -13.99 -14.21
C ASP A 208 2.85 -13.74 -15.28
N THR A 209 3.09 -12.49 -15.68
CA THR A 209 4.15 -12.18 -16.65
C THR A 209 5.55 -12.32 -16.04
N LEU A 210 5.66 -12.38 -14.70
CA LEU A 210 6.93 -12.56 -14.01
C LEU A 210 7.55 -13.93 -14.27
N ASP A 211 6.74 -14.97 -14.48
CA ASP A 211 7.24 -16.30 -14.85
C ASP A 211 7.92 -16.27 -16.22
N TRP A 212 7.39 -15.46 -17.15
CA TRP A 212 7.98 -15.27 -18.47
C TRP A 212 9.26 -14.43 -18.40
N LEU A 213 9.27 -13.37 -17.58
CA LEU A 213 10.47 -12.58 -17.33
C LEU A 213 11.58 -13.46 -16.76
N GLU A 214 11.27 -14.29 -15.77
CA GLU A 214 12.22 -15.21 -15.15
C GLU A 214 12.79 -16.19 -16.18
N ALA A 215 11.94 -16.86 -16.95
CA ALA A 215 12.36 -17.81 -17.97
C ALA A 215 13.34 -17.15 -18.97
N GLU A 216 13.06 -15.91 -19.37
CA GLU A 216 13.90 -15.18 -20.31
C GLU A 216 15.25 -14.74 -19.73
N VAL A 217 15.27 -14.31 -18.46
CA VAL A 217 16.52 -13.97 -17.74
C VAL A 217 17.40 -15.22 -17.58
N ARG A 218 16.81 -16.36 -17.19
CA ARG A 218 17.51 -17.65 -17.08
C ARG A 218 17.99 -18.19 -18.44
N ARG A 219 17.30 -17.84 -19.53
CA ARG A 219 17.72 -18.21 -20.90
C ARG A 219 18.94 -17.40 -21.35
N ARG A 220 19.05 -16.13 -20.94
CA ARG A 220 20.12 -15.22 -21.35
C ARG A 220 21.41 -15.38 -20.54
N PHE A 221 21.31 -15.74 -19.26
CA PHE A 221 22.46 -15.86 -18.38
C PHE A 221 22.50 -17.23 -17.70
N ALA A 222 23.67 -17.86 -17.65
CA ALA A 222 23.85 -19.16 -16.99
C ALA A 222 24.40 -19.00 -15.56
N THR A 223 25.08 -17.89 -15.26
CA THR A 223 25.74 -17.70 -13.96
C THR A 223 25.55 -16.28 -13.42
N VAL A 224 25.67 -16.13 -12.09
CA VAL A 224 25.64 -14.82 -11.42
C VAL A 224 26.74 -13.89 -11.94
N ARG A 225 27.89 -14.43 -12.35
CA ARG A 225 29.00 -13.64 -12.89
C ARG A 225 28.67 -13.03 -14.26
N GLU A 226 27.99 -13.80 -15.11
CA GLU A 226 27.52 -13.31 -16.42
C GLU A 226 26.47 -12.22 -16.24
N PHE A 227 25.51 -12.44 -15.33
CA PHE A 227 24.52 -11.42 -14.97
C PHE A 227 25.16 -10.15 -14.42
N ASP A 228 26.08 -10.27 -13.45
CA ASP A 228 26.77 -9.14 -12.83
C ASP A 228 27.61 -8.34 -13.86
N ALA A 229 28.14 -8.99 -14.90
CA ALA A 229 28.86 -8.32 -15.99
C ALA A 229 27.92 -7.55 -16.92
N ALA A 230 26.69 -8.02 -17.11
CA ALA A 230 25.66 -7.42 -17.97
C ALA A 230 24.72 -6.46 -17.22
N ARG A 231 24.97 -6.16 -15.93
CA ARG A 231 24.05 -5.42 -15.07
C ARG A 231 23.62 -4.05 -15.62
N GLU A 232 24.48 -3.36 -16.36
CA GLU A 232 24.20 -2.04 -16.95
C GLU A 232 23.65 -2.15 -18.38
N GLU A 233 23.54 -3.36 -18.95
CA GLU A 233 23.03 -3.55 -20.30
C GLU A 233 21.52 -3.26 -20.41
N PRO A 234 21.04 -2.81 -21.58
CA PRO A 234 19.63 -2.44 -21.76
C PRO A 234 18.64 -3.54 -21.38
N PHE A 235 18.97 -4.82 -21.62
CA PHE A 235 18.10 -5.91 -21.26
C PHE A 235 17.90 -6.00 -19.73
N VAL A 236 18.98 -6.03 -18.95
CA VAL A 236 18.92 -6.16 -17.49
C VAL A 236 18.24 -4.94 -16.87
N GLN A 237 18.57 -3.73 -17.36
CA GLN A 237 17.95 -2.50 -16.89
C GLN A 237 16.44 -2.46 -17.16
N GLY A 238 16.00 -2.93 -18.33
CA GLY A 238 14.57 -3.08 -18.64
C GLY A 238 13.89 -4.15 -17.79
N ALA A 239 14.56 -5.27 -17.49
CA ALA A 239 14.05 -6.32 -16.59
C ALA A 239 13.87 -5.80 -15.16
N CYS A 240 14.85 -5.04 -14.64
CA CYS A 240 14.77 -4.37 -13.34
C CYS A 240 13.56 -3.44 -13.28
N TRP A 241 13.40 -2.60 -14.30
CA TRP A 241 12.27 -1.69 -14.41
C TRP A 241 10.94 -2.46 -14.46
N TYR A 242 10.82 -3.46 -15.32
CA TYR A 242 9.59 -4.22 -15.46
C TYR A 242 9.17 -4.93 -14.16
N LEU A 243 10.11 -5.60 -13.47
CA LEU A 243 9.84 -6.23 -12.18
C LEU A 243 9.34 -5.21 -11.14
N GLY A 244 10.03 -4.07 -11.04
CA GLY A 244 9.60 -3.01 -10.12
C GLY A 244 8.25 -2.40 -10.50
N GLU A 245 7.94 -2.26 -11.79
CA GLU A 245 6.65 -1.81 -12.29
C GLU A 245 5.51 -2.79 -11.99
N VAL A 246 5.75 -4.11 -12.05
CA VAL A 246 4.78 -5.12 -11.60
C VAL A 246 4.52 -4.97 -10.11
N VAL A 247 5.56 -4.82 -9.29
CA VAL A 247 5.41 -4.57 -7.84
C VAL A 247 4.65 -3.26 -7.58
N ARG A 248 5.01 -2.17 -8.27
CA ARG A 248 4.37 -0.84 -8.15
C ARG A 248 2.88 -0.92 -8.41
N ARG A 249 2.48 -1.46 -9.56
CA ARG A 249 1.08 -1.53 -10.01
C ARG A 249 0.25 -2.54 -9.22
N ASN A 250 0.85 -3.65 -8.79
CA ASN A 250 0.10 -4.71 -8.11
C ASN A 250 0.03 -4.57 -6.59
N ARG A 251 0.96 -3.82 -5.99
CA ARG A 251 1.10 -3.73 -4.55
C ARG A 251 1.16 -2.30 -4.04
N GLY A 252 1.00 -1.26 -4.87
CA GLY A 252 1.06 0.13 -4.42
C GLY A 252 2.41 0.46 -3.77
N ALA A 253 3.49 0.00 -4.38
CA ALA A 253 4.86 0.43 -4.03
C ALA A 253 5.21 1.72 -4.78
N VAL A 254 6.30 2.37 -4.40
CA VAL A 254 6.85 3.56 -5.05
C VAL A 254 8.31 3.31 -5.41
N TRP A 255 8.76 3.88 -6.53
CA TRP A 255 10.19 3.90 -6.85
C TRP A 255 10.93 4.89 -5.96
N GLN A 256 12.07 4.47 -5.42
CA GLN A 256 12.95 5.30 -4.62
C GLN A 256 14.42 5.12 -5.03
N HIS A 257 15.25 6.07 -4.60
CA HIS A 257 16.68 6.05 -4.83
C HIS A 257 17.41 6.75 -3.69
N THR A 258 18.28 6.01 -3.00
CA THR A 258 19.15 6.56 -1.96
C THR A 258 20.52 6.86 -2.59
N PRO A 259 20.95 8.14 -2.70
CA PRO A 259 22.25 8.47 -3.26
C PRO A 259 23.39 8.02 -2.34
N PHE A 260 24.58 7.84 -2.92
CA PHE A 260 25.78 7.60 -2.13
C PHE A 260 26.18 8.87 -1.35
N GLU A 261 26.36 8.71 -0.05
CA GLU A 261 26.79 9.76 0.86
C GLU A 261 28.17 9.40 1.46
N PRO A 262 29.24 10.15 1.14
CA PRO A 262 30.59 9.84 1.62
C PRO A 262 30.74 9.84 3.15
N ALA A 263 29.86 10.56 3.85
CA ALA A 263 29.86 10.65 5.31
C ALA A 263 29.01 9.56 5.99
N ALA A 264 28.26 8.75 5.23
CA ALA A 264 27.45 7.67 5.77
C ALA A 264 28.36 6.55 6.34
N GLY A 265 28.06 6.14 7.57
CA GLY A 265 28.76 5.03 8.22
C GLY A 265 28.44 3.68 7.55
N PRO A 266 29.20 2.61 7.84
CA PRO A 266 28.84 1.26 7.42
C PRO A 266 27.40 0.91 7.82
N GLY A 267 26.63 0.32 6.89
CA GLY A 267 25.25 -0.13 7.14
C GLY A 267 24.18 0.96 7.19
N THR A 268 24.52 2.25 7.18
CA THR A 268 23.52 3.32 7.15
C THR A 268 23.01 3.57 5.73
N PRO A 269 21.81 4.15 5.55
CA PRO A 269 21.37 4.65 4.24
C PRO A 269 22.45 5.54 3.61
N GLY A 270 22.68 5.38 2.30
CA GLY A 270 23.70 6.12 1.56
C GLY A 270 25.14 5.59 1.70
N SER A 271 25.37 4.58 2.55
CA SER A 271 26.67 3.92 2.70
C SER A 271 27.05 3.11 1.45
N ARG A 272 28.34 3.07 1.11
CA ARG A 272 28.84 2.25 -0.02
C ARG A 272 28.65 0.74 0.21
N GLU A 273 28.58 0.31 1.45
CA GLU A 273 28.42 -1.10 1.82
C GLU A 273 26.95 -1.55 1.79
N SER A 274 26.01 -0.59 1.70
CA SER A 274 24.59 -0.89 1.60
C SER A 274 24.22 -1.28 0.17
N GLY A 275 23.58 -2.44 0.01
CA GLY A 275 23.03 -2.90 -1.28
C GLY A 275 21.90 -2.03 -1.84
N TRP A 276 21.44 -1.05 -1.07
CA TRP A 276 20.37 -0.11 -1.43
C TRP A 276 20.90 1.21 -2.00
N THR A 277 22.21 1.48 -1.85
CA THR A 277 22.80 2.76 -2.22
C THR A 277 23.10 2.84 -3.71
N GLY A 278 22.67 3.93 -4.34
CA GLY A 278 22.96 4.25 -5.74
C GLY A 278 22.23 3.35 -6.76
N VAL A 279 21.20 2.64 -6.33
CA VAL A 279 20.38 1.76 -7.19
C VAL A 279 18.89 2.11 -7.04
N PRO A 280 18.10 2.07 -8.12
CA PRO A 280 16.64 2.15 -8.03
C PRO A 280 16.09 0.97 -7.21
N LEU A 281 15.17 1.28 -6.30
CA LEU A 281 14.48 0.30 -5.46
C LEU A 281 12.98 0.58 -5.46
N VAL A 282 12.17 -0.45 -5.19
CA VAL A 282 10.73 -0.30 -4.93
C VAL A 282 10.46 -0.48 -3.44
N ASP A 283 9.66 0.40 -2.85
CA ASP A 283 9.39 0.46 -1.41
C ASP A 283 7.93 0.83 -1.15
N GLN A 284 7.42 0.52 0.05
CA GLN A 284 6.06 0.84 0.50
C GLN A 284 6.11 1.73 1.75
N PRO A 285 6.70 2.94 1.66
CA PRO A 285 6.92 3.79 2.81
C PRO A 285 5.60 4.18 3.48
N THR A 286 4.52 4.31 2.71
CA THR A 286 3.20 4.74 3.21
C THR A 286 2.38 3.62 3.83
N LYS A 287 2.88 2.38 3.81
CA LYS A 287 2.18 1.22 4.37
C LYS A 287 2.87 0.78 5.65
N ARG A 288 2.05 0.50 6.66
CA ARG A 288 2.56 -0.01 7.94
C ARG A 288 3.17 -1.40 7.72
N GLY A 289 4.44 -1.59 8.07
CA GLY A 289 5.18 -2.82 7.77
C GLY A 289 5.22 -3.15 6.28
N GLY A 290 5.30 -2.13 5.43
CA GLY A 290 5.52 -2.29 3.99
C GLY A 290 6.88 -2.93 3.70
N ALA A 291 7.01 -3.51 2.51
CA ALA A 291 8.27 -4.12 2.06
C ALA A 291 9.01 -3.24 1.07
N ALA A 292 10.32 -3.49 0.98
CA ALA A 292 11.20 -2.91 0.00
C ALA A 292 11.99 -4.01 -0.73
N ALA A 293 12.35 -3.75 -1.98
CA ALA A 293 13.20 -4.62 -2.77
C ALA A 293 14.04 -3.82 -3.76
N VAL A 294 15.25 -4.31 -4.04
CA VAL A 294 16.08 -3.85 -5.16
C VAL A 294 15.86 -4.82 -6.31
N PRO A 295 15.11 -4.47 -7.38
CA PRO A 295 14.80 -5.40 -8.46
C PRO A 295 16.05 -6.05 -9.09
N LEU A 296 17.16 -5.30 -9.17
CA LEU A 296 18.44 -5.82 -9.64
C LEU A 296 18.97 -6.98 -8.78
N LEU A 297 18.83 -6.91 -7.46
CA LEU A 297 19.25 -7.97 -6.54
C LEU A 297 18.30 -9.17 -6.62
N CYS A 298 16.99 -8.94 -6.77
CA CYS A 298 16.02 -10.02 -6.99
C CYS A 298 16.33 -10.83 -8.26
N LEU A 299 16.62 -10.16 -9.38
CA LEU A 299 17.04 -10.81 -10.61
C LEU A 299 18.37 -11.56 -10.47
N ARG A 300 19.31 -10.97 -9.73
CA ARG A 300 20.62 -11.59 -9.44
C ARG A 300 20.47 -12.88 -8.62
N ASP A 301 19.52 -12.90 -7.67
CA ASP A 301 19.32 -14.03 -6.77
C ASP A 301 18.77 -15.29 -7.46
N LEU A 302 18.24 -15.18 -8.69
CA LEU A 302 17.93 -16.33 -9.55
C LEU A 302 19.14 -17.25 -9.80
N PHE A 303 20.36 -16.75 -9.60
CA PHE A 303 21.63 -17.45 -9.86
C PHE A 303 22.47 -17.75 -8.60
N THR A 304 22.03 -17.34 -7.41
CA THR A 304 22.84 -17.47 -6.17
C THR A 304 22.55 -18.74 -5.37
N GLY A 305 21.56 -19.54 -5.78
CA GLY A 305 21.18 -20.78 -5.08
C GLY A 305 20.49 -20.55 -3.73
N LYS A 306 20.08 -19.31 -3.43
CA LYS A 306 19.14 -19.01 -2.34
C LYS A 306 17.73 -19.48 -2.77
N PRO A 307 16.91 -19.99 -1.84
CA PRO A 307 15.57 -20.51 -2.13
C PRO A 307 14.54 -19.38 -2.28
N ALA A 308 14.79 -18.43 -3.18
CA ALA A 308 13.71 -17.65 -3.76
C ALA A 308 13.39 -18.35 -5.08
N ASP A 309 12.38 -19.23 -5.05
CA ASP A 309 12.14 -20.18 -6.12
C ASP A 309 11.68 -19.47 -7.41
N HIS A 310 10.92 -18.36 -7.29
CA HIS A 310 10.44 -17.60 -8.45
C HIS A 310 10.36 -16.07 -8.25
N LEU A 311 10.47 -15.29 -9.33
CA LEU A 311 10.30 -13.82 -9.29
C LEU A 311 8.92 -13.42 -8.77
N ARG A 312 7.89 -14.23 -9.04
CA ARG A 312 6.52 -13.96 -8.58
C ARG A 312 6.38 -13.97 -7.05
N ASP A 313 7.23 -14.73 -6.36
CA ASP A 313 7.20 -14.86 -4.90
C ASP A 313 7.59 -13.54 -4.22
N LEU A 314 8.26 -12.63 -4.95
CA LEU A 314 8.54 -11.29 -4.47
C LEU A 314 7.24 -10.58 -4.03
N LEU A 315 6.14 -10.77 -4.76
CA LEU A 315 4.88 -10.09 -4.49
C LEU A 315 4.25 -10.52 -3.16
N PHE A 316 4.62 -11.67 -2.60
CA PHE A 316 4.11 -12.14 -1.30
C PHE A 316 4.59 -11.26 -0.13
N TRP A 317 5.78 -10.68 -0.27
CA TRP A 317 6.41 -9.86 0.76
C TRP A 317 5.85 -8.43 0.80
N PHE A 318 5.32 -7.94 -0.33
CA PHE A 318 4.72 -6.62 -0.42
C PHE A 318 3.28 -6.63 0.08
N ARG A 319 2.91 -5.61 0.87
CA ARG A 319 1.54 -5.45 1.33
C ARG A 319 0.61 -5.06 0.17
N PRO A 320 -0.56 -5.69 0.05
CA PRO A 320 -1.56 -5.27 -0.92
C PRO A 320 -2.09 -3.87 -0.56
N THR A 321 -2.77 -3.23 -1.51
CA THR A 321 -3.54 -2.03 -1.22
C THR A 321 -4.83 -2.44 -0.50
N SER A 322 -5.46 -1.53 0.21
CA SER A 322 -6.76 -1.74 0.88
C SER A 322 -7.57 -0.45 0.81
N TYR A 323 -8.87 -0.52 1.09
CA TYR A 323 -9.72 0.68 1.21
C TYR A 323 -9.17 1.67 2.25
N ALA A 324 -8.67 1.18 3.38
CA ALA A 324 -8.03 2.01 4.40
C ALA A 324 -6.78 2.73 3.88
N HIS A 325 -5.96 2.07 3.05
CA HIS A 325 -4.81 2.70 2.42
C HIS A 325 -5.24 3.79 1.43
N VAL A 326 -6.24 3.52 0.57
CA VAL A 326 -6.77 4.48 -0.39
C VAL A 326 -7.36 5.70 0.34
N GLY A 327 -8.22 5.49 1.33
CA GLY A 327 -8.83 6.57 2.11
C GLY A 327 -7.80 7.45 2.82
N ALA A 328 -6.76 6.85 3.43
CA ALA A 328 -5.68 7.60 4.06
C ALA A 328 -4.87 8.44 3.05
N LEU A 329 -4.63 7.93 1.84
CA LEU A 329 -3.99 8.68 0.76
C LEU A 329 -4.86 9.85 0.31
N LEU A 330 -6.14 9.61 0.01
CA LEU A 330 -7.07 10.64 -0.44
C LEU A 330 -7.24 11.76 0.59
N GLN A 331 -7.34 11.41 1.88
CA GLN A 331 -7.39 12.38 2.96
C GLN A 331 -6.10 13.21 3.03
N ARG A 332 -4.91 12.57 2.92
CA ARG A 332 -3.62 13.27 2.92
C ARG A 332 -3.47 14.23 1.73
N LEU A 333 -4.04 13.88 0.57
CA LEU A 333 -4.07 14.72 -0.62
C LEU A 333 -5.16 15.81 -0.57
N GLY A 334 -5.94 15.88 0.51
CA GLY A 334 -7.03 16.83 0.67
C GLY A 334 -8.21 16.60 -0.27
N MET A 335 -8.35 15.37 -0.80
CA MET A 335 -9.42 15.00 -1.73
C MET A 335 -10.72 14.65 -1.01
N ILE A 336 -10.62 14.18 0.23
CA ILE A 336 -11.78 13.85 1.08
C ILE A 336 -11.56 14.37 2.49
N SER A 337 -12.67 14.61 3.21
CA SER A 337 -12.62 14.91 4.64
C SER A 337 -12.37 13.64 5.46
N ARG A 338 -11.99 13.82 6.72
CA ARG A 338 -11.87 12.69 7.66
C ARG A 338 -13.21 11.99 7.86
N GLU A 339 -14.29 12.74 7.96
CA GLU A 339 -15.64 12.21 8.14
C GLU A 339 -16.07 11.34 6.96
N LYS A 340 -15.75 11.75 5.72
CA LYS A 340 -16.00 10.92 4.54
C LYS A 340 -15.16 9.65 4.55
N ALA A 341 -13.88 9.74 4.93
CA ALA A 341 -13.02 8.57 5.06
C ALA A 341 -13.59 7.58 6.08
N ASP A 342 -13.91 8.05 7.30
CA ASP A 342 -14.46 7.24 8.38
C ASP A 342 -15.82 6.62 7.99
N SER A 343 -16.69 7.38 7.30
CA SER A 343 -18.00 6.88 6.84
C SER A 343 -17.86 5.73 5.84
N VAL A 344 -16.97 5.86 4.85
CA VAL A 344 -16.76 4.81 3.85
C VAL A 344 -16.10 3.59 4.51
N LEU A 345 -15.11 3.78 5.39
CA LEU A 345 -14.49 2.64 6.08
C LEU A 345 -15.49 1.92 7.02
N ALA A 346 -16.48 2.62 7.57
CA ALA A 346 -17.55 2.01 8.34
C ALA A 346 -18.54 1.21 7.45
N GLU A 347 -18.88 1.74 6.28
CA GLU A 347 -19.72 1.05 5.29
C GLU A 347 -19.04 -0.23 4.78
N TYR A 348 -17.72 -0.16 4.54
CA TYR A 348 -16.90 -1.27 4.05
C TYR A 348 -16.17 -2.00 5.18
N ALA A 349 -16.65 -1.94 6.43
CA ALA A 349 -15.90 -2.43 7.60
C ALA A 349 -15.42 -3.89 7.49
N GLU A 350 -16.17 -4.75 6.79
CA GLU A 350 -15.80 -6.15 6.53
C GLU A 350 -14.58 -6.28 5.60
N TYR A 351 -14.37 -5.34 4.68
CA TYR A 351 -13.34 -5.41 3.64
C TYR A 351 -12.31 -4.27 3.72
N ALA A 352 -12.50 -3.32 4.64
CA ALA A 352 -11.73 -2.07 4.72
C ALA A 352 -10.21 -2.29 4.77
N HIS A 353 -9.80 -3.39 5.38
CA HIS A 353 -8.40 -3.78 5.58
C HIS A 353 -7.98 -5.00 4.76
N HIS A 354 -8.88 -5.58 3.96
CA HIS A 354 -8.57 -6.70 3.08
C HIS A 354 -7.73 -6.26 1.87
N ASP A 355 -7.11 -7.26 1.26
CA ASP A 355 -6.38 -7.13 0.00
C ASP A 355 -7.33 -6.59 -1.08
N LEU A 356 -7.10 -5.37 -1.51
CA LEU A 356 -7.73 -4.75 -2.66
C LEU A 356 -6.86 -5.05 -3.89
N PRO A 357 -7.29 -5.94 -4.80
CA PRO A 357 -6.56 -6.24 -6.01
C PRO A 357 -6.49 -5.01 -6.93
N PRO A 358 -5.52 -4.94 -7.84
CA PRO A 358 -5.24 -3.71 -8.60
C PRO A 358 -6.39 -3.22 -9.48
N HIS A 359 -7.23 -4.13 -9.95
CA HIS A 359 -8.39 -3.81 -10.77
C HIS A 359 -9.57 -3.25 -9.96
N GLU A 360 -9.60 -3.47 -8.65
CA GLU A 360 -10.62 -2.91 -7.73
C GLU A 360 -10.15 -1.62 -7.05
N VAL A 361 -8.89 -1.19 -7.27
CA VAL A 361 -8.41 0.11 -6.75
C VAL A 361 -9.25 1.29 -7.27
N PRO A 362 -9.68 1.33 -8.55
CA PRO A 362 -10.61 2.34 -9.04
C PRO A 362 -11.98 2.30 -8.34
N ASP A 363 -12.51 1.14 -7.95
CA ASP A 363 -13.76 1.04 -7.18
C ASP A 363 -13.66 1.75 -5.84
N ALA A 364 -12.50 1.64 -5.18
CA ALA A 364 -12.27 2.39 -3.96
C ALA A 364 -12.28 3.92 -4.22
N LEU A 365 -11.71 4.39 -5.34
CA LEU A 365 -11.78 5.81 -5.71
C LEU A 365 -13.23 6.27 -5.91
N GLU A 366 -14.08 5.45 -6.53
CA GLU A 366 -15.50 5.73 -6.69
C GLU A 366 -16.24 5.74 -5.34
N ALA A 367 -16.03 4.75 -4.47
CA ALA A 367 -16.64 4.69 -3.14
C ALA A 367 -16.29 5.92 -2.26
N PHE A 368 -15.05 6.42 -2.37
CA PHE A 368 -14.63 7.65 -1.70
C PHE A 368 -15.18 8.93 -2.36
N GLY A 369 -15.83 8.83 -3.52
CA GLY A 369 -16.45 9.94 -4.22
C GLY A 369 -15.44 10.82 -4.95
N VAL A 370 -14.38 10.23 -5.52
CA VAL A 370 -13.37 10.95 -6.31
C VAL A 370 -13.29 10.47 -7.77
N ALA A 371 -14.04 9.43 -8.11
CA ALA A 371 -14.14 8.88 -9.45
C ALA A 371 -15.59 8.48 -9.79
N VAL A 372 -15.85 8.28 -11.08
CA VAL A 372 -17.06 7.65 -11.61
C VAL A 372 -16.68 6.48 -12.51
N SER A 373 -17.50 5.44 -12.52
CA SER A 373 -17.36 4.31 -13.44
C SER A 373 -18.42 4.33 -14.55
N ALA A 374 -18.09 3.66 -15.65
CA ALA A 374 -19.02 3.19 -16.65
C ALA A 374 -18.85 1.67 -16.74
N HIS A 375 -19.88 0.94 -16.34
CA HIS A 375 -19.87 -0.53 -16.35
C HIS A 375 -19.94 -1.07 -17.79
N ALA A 376 -19.33 -2.24 -18.01
CA ALA A 376 -19.33 -2.91 -19.31
C ALA A 376 -20.43 -3.98 -19.47
N ASP A 377 -21.21 -4.20 -18.42
CA ASP A 377 -22.36 -5.11 -18.45
C ASP A 377 -23.55 -4.51 -19.21
N ASP A 378 -24.54 -5.36 -19.50
CA ASP A 378 -25.75 -4.97 -20.20
C ASP A 378 -26.56 -3.91 -19.43
N VAL A 379 -27.11 -2.94 -20.16
CA VAL A 379 -28.01 -1.92 -19.64
C VAL A 379 -29.43 -2.15 -20.13
N ASP A 380 -30.40 -1.85 -19.26
CA ASP A 380 -31.82 -1.88 -19.60
C ASP A 380 -32.22 -0.69 -20.49
N ASP A 381 -31.59 0.47 -20.29
CA ASP A 381 -31.89 1.72 -21.02
C ASP A 381 -30.62 2.57 -21.21
N LEU A 382 -30.18 2.72 -22.45
CA LEU A 382 -28.97 3.47 -22.80
C LEU A 382 -29.06 4.96 -22.41
N GLU A 383 -30.21 5.61 -22.62
CA GLU A 383 -30.38 7.03 -22.33
C GLU A 383 -30.31 7.29 -20.82
N GLU A 384 -30.98 6.46 -20.02
CA GLU A 384 -30.93 6.52 -18.56
C GLU A 384 -29.52 6.24 -18.03
N SER A 385 -28.81 5.25 -18.59
CA SER A 385 -27.43 4.94 -18.21
C SER A 385 -26.46 6.08 -18.53
N TYR A 386 -26.56 6.71 -19.72
CA TYR A 386 -25.76 7.90 -20.03
C TYR A 386 -26.11 9.07 -19.10
N ALA A 387 -27.39 9.29 -18.81
CA ALA A 387 -27.83 10.33 -17.90
C ALA A 387 -27.28 10.12 -16.48
N ALA A 388 -27.24 8.87 -16.00
CA ALA A 388 -26.68 8.53 -14.70
C ALA A 388 -25.17 8.82 -14.63
N ILE A 389 -24.40 8.42 -15.64
CA ILE A 389 -22.95 8.70 -15.72
C ILE A 389 -22.68 10.21 -15.73
N LEU A 390 -23.40 10.95 -16.58
CA LEU A 390 -23.26 12.41 -16.68
C LEU A 390 -23.63 13.11 -15.36
N ALA A 391 -24.68 12.65 -14.68
CA ALA A 391 -25.10 13.19 -13.39
C ALA A 391 -24.09 12.90 -12.28
N ALA A 392 -23.57 11.67 -12.21
CA ALA A 392 -22.53 11.29 -11.25
C ALA A 392 -21.26 12.12 -11.46
N ALA A 393 -20.82 12.28 -12.71
CA ALA A 393 -19.66 13.11 -13.04
C ALA A 393 -19.90 14.58 -12.69
N ALA A 394 -21.05 15.16 -13.04
CA ALA A 394 -21.39 16.53 -12.68
C ALA A 394 -21.37 16.76 -11.15
N ALA A 395 -21.82 15.78 -10.36
CA ALA A 395 -21.82 15.85 -8.90
C ALA A 395 -20.40 15.97 -8.31
N LEU A 396 -19.38 15.40 -8.95
CA LEU A 396 -17.98 15.53 -8.51
C LEU A 396 -17.41 16.94 -8.66
N THR A 397 -18.04 17.79 -9.48
CA THR A 397 -17.55 19.14 -9.78
C THR A 397 -17.94 20.19 -8.73
N ASP A 398 -18.59 19.78 -7.63
CA ASP A 398 -19.07 20.66 -6.57
C ASP A 398 -19.95 21.82 -7.10
N GLY A 399 -20.70 21.55 -8.18
CA GLY A 399 -21.60 22.50 -8.84
C GLY A 399 -20.95 23.41 -9.88
N ALA A 400 -19.66 23.23 -10.21
CA ALA A 400 -19.02 23.97 -11.30
C ALA A 400 -19.61 23.59 -12.69
N VAL A 401 -20.09 22.36 -12.83
CA VAL A 401 -20.78 21.87 -14.02
C VAL A 401 -22.15 21.32 -13.65
N THR A 402 -23.16 21.72 -14.41
CA THR A 402 -24.52 21.18 -14.36
C THR A 402 -24.83 20.51 -15.69
N VAL A 403 -25.50 19.36 -15.63
CA VAL A 403 -25.99 18.63 -16.80
C VAL A 403 -27.50 18.53 -16.73
N THR A 404 -28.18 18.92 -17.80
CA THR A 404 -29.64 18.76 -17.97
C THR A 404 -29.97 18.28 -19.37
N ASP A 405 -31.23 17.91 -19.59
CA ASP A 405 -31.78 17.62 -20.93
C ASP A 405 -31.02 16.52 -21.71
N VAL A 406 -30.56 15.49 -21.00
CA VAL A 406 -29.87 14.33 -21.61
C VAL A 406 -30.85 13.55 -22.47
N ARG A 407 -30.49 13.31 -23.74
CA ARG A 407 -31.28 12.54 -24.71
C ARG A 407 -30.40 11.77 -25.67
N LEU A 408 -30.83 10.57 -26.05
CA LEU A 408 -30.23 9.80 -27.14
C LEU A 408 -31.14 9.91 -28.37
N ARG A 409 -30.62 10.45 -29.47
CA ARG A 409 -31.39 10.72 -30.68
C ARG A 409 -30.81 9.95 -31.86
N ALA A 410 -31.68 9.27 -32.62
CA ALA A 410 -31.31 8.68 -33.90
C ALA A 410 -30.73 9.74 -34.87
N ASP A 411 -29.63 9.38 -35.53
CA ASP A 411 -28.91 10.22 -36.48
C ASP A 411 -28.65 9.47 -37.80
N GLN A 412 -28.57 10.22 -38.90
CA GLN A 412 -28.40 9.60 -40.23
C GLN A 412 -26.94 9.29 -40.56
N GLU A 413 -25.98 9.91 -39.86
CA GLU A 413 -24.55 9.78 -40.13
C GLU A 413 -23.83 8.86 -39.11
N TYR A 414 -24.28 8.84 -37.85
CA TYR A 414 -23.58 8.16 -36.74
C TYR A 414 -24.43 7.13 -35.97
N ASP A 415 -25.51 6.61 -36.55
CA ASP A 415 -26.57 5.80 -35.90
C ASP A 415 -27.34 6.54 -34.79
N GLU A 416 -26.67 6.98 -33.72
CA GLU A 416 -27.23 7.76 -32.61
C GLU A 416 -26.29 8.90 -32.17
N VAL A 417 -26.88 9.95 -31.60
CA VAL A 417 -26.17 11.10 -31.03
C VAL A 417 -26.72 11.37 -29.64
N LEU A 418 -25.81 11.42 -28.66
CA LEU A 418 -26.10 11.85 -27.29
C LEU A 418 -26.10 13.38 -27.24
N GLU A 419 -27.21 13.97 -26.79
CA GLU A 419 -27.40 15.41 -26.61
C GLU A 419 -27.60 15.71 -25.12
N PHE A 420 -26.92 16.72 -24.59
CA PHE A 420 -27.15 17.21 -23.22
C PHE A 420 -26.78 18.68 -23.08
N ALA A 421 -27.36 19.38 -22.12
CA ALA A 421 -27.03 20.77 -21.80
C ALA A 421 -26.02 20.85 -20.66
N ARG A 422 -24.79 21.29 -20.96
CA ARG A 422 -23.74 21.62 -19.98
C ARG A 422 -23.84 23.09 -19.60
N ASN A 423 -24.19 23.41 -18.36
CA ASN A 423 -24.39 24.80 -17.91
C ASN A 423 -25.34 25.58 -18.83
N GLY A 424 -26.38 24.91 -19.36
CA GLY A 424 -27.35 25.47 -20.30
C GLY A 424 -26.87 25.56 -21.77
N VAL A 425 -25.66 25.09 -22.08
CA VAL A 425 -25.11 25.04 -23.44
C VAL A 425 -25.23 23.62 -23.99
N LEU A 426 -25.85 23.48 -25.17
CA LEU A 426 -26.00 22.18 -25.82
C LEU A 426 -24.64 21.60 -26.22
N VAL A 427 -24.43 20.34 -25.86
CA VAL A 427 -23.32 19.47 -26.26
C VAL A 427 -23.92 18.29 -27.02
N THR A 428 -23.23 17.85 -28.06
CA THR A 428 -23.62 16.71 -28.90
C THR A 428 -22.43 15.78 -29.08
N GLN A 429 -22.61 14.49 -28.82
CA GLN A 429 -21.57 13.47 -28.95
C GLN A 429 -22.09 12.32 -29.82
N PRO A 430 -21.43 11.98 -30.94
CA PRO A 430 -21.72 10.76 -31.68
C PRO A 430 -21.50 9.51 -30.83
N THR A 431 -22.34 8.49 -31.02
CA THR A 431 -22.26 7.20 -30.31
C THR A 431 -22.40 6.03 -31.29
N GLU A 432 -21.55 5.02 -31.18
CA GLU A 432 -21.59 3.81 -32.02
C GLU A 432 -21.97 2.58 -31.19
N HIS A 433 -23.27 2.38 -30.95
CA HIS A 433 -23.76 1.20 -30.24
C HIS A 433 -23.79 -0.03 -31.14
N ARG A 434 -23.11 -1.10 -30.74
CA ARG A 434 -23.19 -2.41 -31.43
C ARG A 434 -24.43 -3.22 -31.04
N SER A 435 -25.11 -2.81 -29.97
CA SER A 435 -26.32 -3.41 -29.40
C SER A 435 -27.06 -2.35 -28.59
N ALA A 436 -28.38 -2.47 -28.48
CA ALA A 436 -29.19 -1.60 -27.63
C ALA A 436 -28.95 -1.80 -26.12
N GLU A 437 -28.15 -2.80 -25.75
CA GLU A 437 -27.89 -3.20 -24.36
C GLU A 437 -26.46 -2.84 -23.91
N TYR A 438 -25.60 -2.25 -24.75
CA TYR A 438 -24.21 -1.97 -24.36
C TYR A 438 -23.84 -0.52 -24.59
N LEU A 439 -23.28 0.12 -23.57
CA LEU A 439 -22.74 1.47 -23.67
C LEU A 439 -21.57 1.54 -24.66
N ASP A 440 -21.49 2.64 -25.39
CA ASP A 440 -20.29 2.99 -26.15
C ASP A 440 -19.24 3.63 -25.22
N HIS A 441 -18.31 2.82 -24.72
CA HIS A 441 -17.22 3.28 -23.86
C HIS A 441 -16.27 4.29 -24.54
N LEU A 442 -16.14 4.25 -25.88
CA LEU A 442 -15.31 5.22 -26.58
C LEU A 442 -15.98 6.60 -26.56
N ALA A 443 -17.28 6.66 -26.85
CA ALA A 443 -18.05 7.88 -26.74
C ALA A 443 -18.03 8.45 -25.30
N ILE A 444 -18.04 7.59 -24.27
CA ILE A 444 -17.89 8.01 -22.86
C ILE A 444 -16.54 8.67 -22.61
N VAL A 445 -15.44 8.06 -23.07
CA VAL A 445 -14.10 8.63 -22.97
C VAL A 445 -14.02 9.98 -23.68
N GLU A 446 -14.74 10.17 -24.78
CA GLU A 446 -14.76 11.43 -25.53
C GLU A 446 -15.60 12.51 -24.82
N PHE A 447 -16.82 12.21 -24.37
CA PHE A 447 -17.68 13.24 -23.78
C PHE A 447 -17.28 13.65 -22.37
N ILE A 448 -16.59 12.79 -21.61
CA ILE A 448 -16.28 13.09 -20.20
C ILE A 448 -15.46 14.39 -20.06
N GLY A 449 -14.61 14.68 -21.04
CA GLY A 449 -13.82 15.92 -21.10
C GLY A 449 -14.68 17.18 -21.25
N HIS A 450 -15.91 17.06 -21.76
CA HIS A 450 -16.86 18.19 -21.77
C HIS A 450 -17.33 18.56 -20.36
N LEU A 451 -17.20 17.67 -19.38
CA LEU A 451 -17.56 17.93 -17.99
C LEU A 451 -16.43 18.56 -17.17
N ASP A 452 -15.29 18.84 -17.78
CA ASP A 452 -14.23 19.59 -17.13
C ASP A 452 -14.69 21.02 -16.81
N PRO A 453 -14.40 21.57 -15.61
CA PRO A 453 -14.68 22.96 -15.28
C PRO A 453 -14.03 23.95 -16.26
N ASP A 454 -14.68 25.10 -16.46
CA ASP A 454 -14.13 26.16 -17.32
C ASP A 454 -12.75 26.63 -16.83
N PRO A 455 -11.85 27.05 -17.74
CA PRO A 455 -10.52 27.52 -17.38
C PRO A 455 -10.54 28.68 -16.36
N GLY A 456 -9.66 28.62 -15.35
CA GLY A 456 -9.52 29.66 -14.33
C GLY A 456 -10.39 29.48 -13.08
N GLY A 457 -11.26 28.46 -13.06
CA GLY A 457 -11.97 28.00 -11.87
C GLY A 457 -11.23 26.85 -11.17
N ASP A 458 -11.94 25.74 -11.00
CA ASP A 458 -11.41 24.51 -10.42
C ASP A 458 -10.33 23.87 -11.32
N PRO A 459 -9.12 23.58 -10.80
CA PRO A 459 -8.04 22.97 -11.57
C PRO A 459 -8.19 21.45 -11.80
N ARG A 460 -9.17 20.79 -11.16
CA ARG A 460 -9.43 19.36 -11.35
C ARG A 460 -9.98 19.07 -12.74
N ARG A 461 -9.60 17.93 -13.31
CA ARG A 461 -10.03 17.45 -14.62
C ARG A 461 -10.35 15.97 -14.55
N PHE A 462 -11.29 15.50 -15.37
CA PHE A 462 -11.54 14.08 -15.54
C PHE A 462 -10.35 13.43 -16.25
N ARG A 463 -9.81 12.38 -15.64
CA ARG A 463 -8.71 11.58 -16.18
C ARG A 463 -9.12 10.13 -16.25
N LEU A 464 -8.86 9.50 -17.39
CA LEU A 464 -9.10 8.07 -17.55
C LEU A 464 -8.13 7.30 -16.64
N VAL A 465 -8.67 6.41 -15.81
CA VAL A 465 -7.89 5.57 -14.90
C VAL A 465 -7.58 4.23 -15.56
N ASP A 466 -6.32 4.10 -16.01
CA ASP A 466 -5.78 2.84 -16.52
C ASP A 466 -5.10 2.06 -15.38
N HIS A 467 -5.30 0.74 -15.38
CA HIS A 467 -4.94 -0.16 -14.30
C HIS A 467 -4.63 -1.57 -14.83
N VAL A 468 -4.04 -2.42 -13.99
CA VAL A 468 -3.73 -3.80 -14.38
C VAL A 468 -5.03 -4.59 -14.48
N ARG A 469 -5.46 -4.89 -15.71
CA ARG A 469 -6.65 -5.70 -15.98
C ARG A 469 -6.38 -7.19 -15.80
N LEU A 470 -7.34 -7.90 -15.21
CA LEU A 470 -7.38 -9.36 -15.21
C LEU A 470 -8.01 -9.87 -16.52
N GLY A 471 -7.56 -11.02 -17.02
CA GLY A 471 -8.05 -11.57 -18.29
C GLY A 471 -9.54 -11.92 -18.32
N ASP A 472 -10.13 -12.15 -17.14
CA ASP A 472 -11.52 -12.61 -16.97
C ASP A 472 -12.41 -11.55 -16.27
N GLY A 473 -11.87 -10.34 -16.00
CA GLY A 473 -12.57 -9.27 -15.28
C GLY A 473 -13.43 -8.40 -16.19
N GLY A 474 -14.48 -7.80 -15.62
CA GLY A 474 -15.33 -6.82 -16.32
C GLY A 474 -14.51 -5.64 -16.86
N TYR A 475 -14.92 -5.11 -18.01
CA TYR A 475 -14.24 -4.01 -18.68
C TYR A 475 -14.75 -2.65 -18.23
N GLU A 476 -14.77 -2.39 -16.93
CA GLU A 476 -15.18 -1.08 -16.45
C GLU A 476 -14.20 0.01 -16.91
N THR A 477 -14.76 1.19 -17.16
CA THR A 477 -14.01 2.41 -17.48
C THR A 477 -14.21 3.40 -16.36
N TYR A 478 -13.13 3.82 -15.71
CA TYR A 478 -13.19 4.78 -14.60
C TYR A 478 -12.58 6.11 -14.97
N PHE A 479 -13.16 7.18 -14.45
CA PHE A 479 -12.67 8.54 -14.60
C PHE A 479 -12.52 9.18 -13.24
N ALA A 480 -11.29 9.57 -12.88
CA ALA A 480 -11.00 10.27 -11.63
C ALA A 480 -11.00 11.78 -11.86
N PHE A 481 -11.65 12.53 -10.97
CA PHE A 481 -11.71 13.99 -11.05
C PHE A 481 -10.66 14.64 -10.14
N VAL A 482 -9.50 14.98 -10.72
CA VAL A 482 -8.27 15.25 -9.95
C VAL A 482 -7.43 16.39 -10.51
N THR A 483 -6.66 17.07 -9.66
CA THR A 483 -5.61 18.01 -10.12
C THR A 483 -4.41 17.25 -10.69
N PRO A 484 -3.50 17.91 -11.44
CA PRO A 484 -2.25 17.29 -11.89
C PRO A 484 -1.39 16.72 -10.75
N GLU A 485 -1.33 17.42 -9.61
CA GLU A 485 -0.56 17.01 -8.44
C GLU A 485 -1.19 15.78 -7.75
N GLN A 486 -2.52 15.77 -7.65
CA GLN A 486 -3.26 14.62 -7.12
C GLN A 486 -3.10 13.40 -8.04
N ALA A 487 -3.22 13.59 -9.36
CA ALA A 487 -3.01 12.52 -10.34
C ALA A 487 -1.61 11.90 -10.20
N ALA A 488 -0.56 12.72 -10.17
CA ALA A 488 0.81 12.24 -10.00
C ALA A 488 1.01 11.45 -8.68
N ALA A 489 0.35 11.87 -7.60
CA ALA A 489 0.40 11.14 -6.34
C ALA A 489 -0.34 9.79 -6.39
N LEU A 490 -1.52 9.74 -7.02
CA LEU A 490 -2.27 8.49 -7.21
C LEU A 490 -1.52 7.51 -8.11
N GLU A 491 -0.95 7.97 -9.23
CA GLU A 491 -0.11 7.13 -10.11
C GLU A 491 1.08 6.54 -9.37
N ARG A 492 1.74 7.37 -8.56
CA ARG A 492 2.93 6.97 -7.81
C ARG A 492 2.61 5.98 -6.71
N GLU A 493 1.58 6.22 -5.91
CA GLU A 493 1.35 5.51 -4.64
C GLU A 493 0.29 4.40 -4.72
N LEU A 494 -0.61 4.45 -5.71
CA LEU A 494 -1.56 3.37 -5.99
C LEU A 494 -1.19 2.53 -7.21
N GLY A 495 -0.19 2.97 -7.99
CA GLY A 495 0.25 2.23 -9.18
C GLY A 495 -0.73 2.33 -10.35
N LEU A 496 -1.55 3.38 -10.39
CA LEU A 496 -2.47 3.69 -11.49
C LEU A 496 -1.75 4.44 -12.63
N GLU A 497 -2.41 4.59 -13.76
CA GLU A 497 -2.06 5.55 -14.82
C GLU A 497 -3.26 6.45 -15.10
N LEU A 498 -3.10 7.78 -14.98
CA LEU A 498 -4.18 8.74 -15.15
C LEU A 498 -3.92 9.60 -16.39
N ARG A 499 -4.67 9.33 -17.46
CA ARG A 499 -4.50 9.98 -18.77
C ARG A 499 -5.39 11.19 -18.94
#